data_AF-A0A7S2Y8F3-F1
#
_entry.id   AF-A0A7S2Y8F3-F1
#
_cell.length_a   1.000
_cell.length_b   1.000
_cell.length_c   1.000
_cell.angle_alpha   90.00
_cell.angle_beta   90.00
_cell.angle_gamma   90.00
#
_symmetry.space_group_name_H-M   'P 1'
#
loop_
_entity.id
_entity.type
_entity.pdbx_description
1 polymer ?
#
loop_
_entity_poly.entity_id
_entity_poly.type
_entity_poly.pdbx_seq_one_letter_code
_entity_poly.pdbx_strand_id
1 'polypeptide(L)'
;MSAGKMMRRIVNPDGVDFDKVGVNEAEELHAQTYGLCSDKLMQFAVVFSALIHDVDHTGLTNAELDKMRAPVASAYRHKSIAEQNSVDVAWTVLMDGRFKDLRACIYTNEQELARFRQLIVNAVMATDIADKELKKLRESRWDQAFAESAPVAALDMDQIDSDRKATIVFEYIIQASDVAHTMQHWHTYQKFNRRLFEERYLAWLNGHAGEEDPSLSWYQGEIGFFDFYIIPLARKLEKCGVFGVSSDEYLNYAKENRKEWEIKGRGLVEEMLESCREKYNNILEGSEEHFREEDEDFIDM
;
A
#
# COMPACT_ATOMS: atom_id res chain seq x y z
N MET A 1 8.75 -6.78 0.78
CA MET A 1 8.98 -7.36 -0.56
C MET A 1 8.27 -6.46 -1.57
N SER A 2 8.91 -6.10 -2.68
CA SER A 2 8.28 -5.20 -3.67
C SER A 2 7.24 -5.91 -4.53
N ALA A 3 6.30 -5.14 -5.09
CA ALA A 3 5.26 -5.67 -5.99
C ALA A 3 5.86 -6.39 -7.20
N GLY A 4 6.95 -5.86 -7.78
CA GLY A 4 7.67 -6.54 -8.86
C GLY A 4 8.27 -7.89 -8.45
N LYS A 5 8.71 -8.06 -7.19
CA LYS A 5 9.23 -9.35 -6.71
C LYS A 5 8.10 -10.35 -6.40
N MET A 6 6.97 -9.90 -5.87
CA MET A 6 5.76 -10.72 -5.77
C MET A 6 5.27 -11.17 -7.15
N MET A 7 5.19 -10.24 -8.11
CA MET A 7 4.81 -10.55 -9.48
C MET A 7 5.75 -11.56 -10.13
N ARG A 8 7.07 -11.43 -9.98
CA ARG A 8 8.00 -12.44 -10.51
C ARG A 8 7.78 -13.84 -9.94
N ARG A 9 7.37 -13.95 -8.67
CA ARG A 9 7.09 -15.25 -8.04
C ARG A 9 5.77 -15.86 -8.52
N ILE A 10 4.81 -15.03 -8.91
CA ILE A 10 3.56 -15.45 -9.55
C ILE A 10 3.83 -15.84 -11.01
N VAL A 11 4.60 -15.03 -11.72
CA VAL A 11 4.92 -15.17 -13.15
C VAL A 11 5.96 -16.25 -13.40
N ASN A 12 6.81 -16.58 -12.43
CA ASN A 12 7.81 -17.64 -12.52
C ASN A 12 7.94 -18.34 -11.16
N PRO A 13 7.07 -19.32 -10.86
CA PRO A 13 7.24 -20.19 -9.70
C PRO A 13 8.61 -20.86 -9.80
N ASP A 14 9.40 -20.82 -8.72
CA ASP A 14 10.79 -21.31 -8.72
C ASP A 14 10.93 -22.67 -9.43
N GLY A 15 11.61 -22.71 -10.58
CA GLY A 15 11.91 -23.95 -11.33
C GLY A 15 11.29 -24.09 -12.73
N VAL A 16 10.53 -23.10 -13.23
CA VAL A 16 9.88 -23.17 -14.56
C VAL A 16 10.65 -22.34 -15.61
N ASP A 17 11.18 -23.01 -16.64
CA ASP A 17 11.84 -22.39 -17.79
C ASP A 17 10.83 -22.16 -18.93
N PHE A 18 10.27 -20.95 -19.02
CA PHE A 18 9.20 -20.60 -19.97
C PHE A 18 9.55 -20.80 -21.44
N ASP A 19 10.83 -20.86 -21.80
CA ASP A 19 11.28 -21.18 -23.16
C ASP A 19 11.23 -22.69 -23.46
N LYS A 20 10.99 -23.53 -22.43
CA LYS A 20 10.88 -25.00 -22.51
C LYS A 20 9.54 -25.57 -22.04
N VAL A 21 8.62 -24.72 -21.60
CA VAL A 21 7.29 -25.11 -21.11
C VAL A 21 6.45 -25.66 -22.26
N GLY A 22 5.91 -26.87 -22.10
CA GLY A 22 4.98 -27.46 -23.07
C GLY A 22 3.63 -26.73 -23.08
N VAL A 23 2.85 -26.84 -24.16
CA VAL A 23 1.54 -26.14 -24.30
C VAL A 23 0.61 -26.40 -23.09
N ASN A 24 0.57 -27.63 -22.58
CA ASN A 24 -0.26 -27.99 -21.41
C ASN A 24 0.22 -27.31 -20.10
N GLU A 25 1.52 -27.15 -19.91
CA GLU A 25 2.07 -26.51 -18.70
C GLU A 25 1.84 -24.99 -18.72
N ALA A 26 1.85 -24.36 -19.90
CA ALA A 26 1.51 -22.94 -20.07
C ALA A 26 0.02 -22.66 -19.79
N GLU A 27 -0.88 -23.56 -20.21
CA GLU A 27 -2.31 -23.49 -19.90
C GLU A 27 -2.58 -23.68 -18.39
N GLU A 28 -1.86 -24.59 -17.74
CA GLU A 28 -1.95 -24.78 -16.28
C GLU A 28 -1.47 -23.54 -15.49
N LEU A 29 -0.37 -22.91 -15.90
CA LEU A 29 0.14 -21.67 -15.27
C LEU A 29 -0.80 -20.48 -15.50
N HIS A 30 -1.39 -20.38 -16.69
CA HIS A 30 -2.41 -19.37 -16.98
C HIS A 30 -3.63 -19.54 -16.07
N ALA A 31 -4.14 -20.77 -15.91
CA ALA A 31 -5.27 -21.07 -15.04
C ALA A 31 -4.95 -20.84 -13.55
N GLN A 32 -3.77 -21.25 -13.07
CA GLN A 32 -3.35 -21.08 -11.67
C GLN A 32 -3.20 -19.61 -11.26
N THR A 33 -2.91 -18.73 -12.21
CA THR A 33 -2.72 -17.29 -11.97
C THR A 33 -3.88 -16.44 -12.48
N TYR A 34 -5.00 -17.07 -12.83
CA TYR A 34 -6.20 -16.41 -13.35
C TYR A 34 -5.92 -15.50 -14.57
N GLY A 35 -4.90 -15.83 -15.36
CA GLY A 35 -4.47 -15.06 -16.53
C GLY A 35 -3.54 -13.87 -16.25
N LEU A 36 -3.17 -13.60 -14.99
CA LEU A 36 -2.21 -12.54 -14.63
C LEU A 36 -0.85 -12.70 -15.35
N CYS A 37 -0.38 -13.94 -15.54
CA CYS A 37 0.91 -14.21 -16.17
C CYS A 37 0.95 -13.94 -17.68
N SER A 38 -0.21 -13.96 -18.35
CA SER A 38 -0.32 -13.67 -19.78
C SER A 38 -0.62 -12.20 -20.08
N ASP A 39 -1.12 -11.44 -19.12
CA ASP A 39 -1.48 -10.04 -19.33
C ASP A 39 -0.33 -9.07 -19.02
N LYS A 40 0.44 -8.72 -20.06
CA LYS A 40 1.57 -7.79 -19.96
C LYS A 40 1.17 -6.39 -19.50
N LEU A 41 -0.02 -5.91 -19.89
CA LEU A 41 -0.50 -4.58 -19.51
C LEU A 41 -0.79 -4.55 -18.01
N MET A 42 -1.45 -5.60 -17.49
CA MET A 42 -1.73 -5.75 -16.06
C MET A 42 -0.45 -5.87 -15.24
N GLN A 43 0.53 -6.66 -15.69
CA GLN A 43 1.83 -6.77 -15.01
C GLN A 43 2.56 -5.43 -14.92
N PHE A 44 2.58 -4.67 -16.03
CA PHE A 44 3.16 -3.34 -16.03
C PHE A 44 2.38 -2.38 -15.11
N ALA A 45 1.05 -2.45 -15.12
CA ALA A 45 0.19 -1.65 -14.26
C ALA A 45 0.45 -1.90 -12.77
N VAL A 46 0.75 -3.14 -12.33
CA VAL A 46 1.14 -3.41 -10.93
C VAL A 46 2.39 -2.62 -10.56
N VAL A 47 3.44 -2.73 -11.38
CA VAL A 47 4.73 -2.11 -11.12
C VAL A 47 4.62 -0.58 -11.18
N PHE A 48 3.86 -0.07 -12.14
CA PHE A 48 3.59 1.36 -12.26
C PHE A 48 2.80 1.87 -11.05
N SER A 49 1.76 1.16 -10.61
CA SER A 49 0.98 1.54 -9.42
C SER A 49 1.85 1.56 -8.17
N ALA A 50 2.72 0.56 -7.99
CA ALA A 50 3.68 0.55 -6.87
C ALA A 50 4.65 1.75 -6.89
N LEU A 51 5.05 2.22 -8.08
CA LEU A 51 5.88 3.41 -8.22
C LEU A 51 5.14 4.69 -7.80
N ILE A 52 3.84 4.79 -8.08
CA ILE A 52 3.10 6.05 -7.97
C ILE A 52 2.19 6.15 -6.74
N HIS A 53 1.92 5.06 -6.02
CA HIS A 53 0.81 5.03 -5.03
C HIS A 53 0.88 6.11 -3.94
N ASP A 54 2.10 6.55 -3.57
CA ASP A 54 2.34 7.60 -2.56
C ASP A 54 3.01 8.87 -3.12
N VAL A 55 2.88 9.14 -4.44
CA VAL A 55 3.45 10.38 -5.00
C VAL A 55 2.78 11.61 -4.37
N ASP A 56 3.60 12.60 -3.98
CA ASP A 56 3.12 13.82 -3.30
C ASP A 56 2.48 13.56 -1.91
N HIS A 57 2.80 12.42 -1.26
CA HIS A 57 2.42 12.16 0.12
C HIS A 57 3.09 13.16 1.08
N THR A 58 2.32 13.66 2.05
CA THR A 58 2.72 14.77 2.94
C THR A 58 2.97 14.36 4.39
N GLY A 59 2.92 13.05 4.67
CA GLY A 59 3.01 12.49 6.02
C GLY A 59 1.71 12.56 6.83
N LEU A 60 0.62 12.95 6.17
CA LEU A 60 -0.70 13.16 6.77
C LEU A 60 -1.67 12.09 6.32
N THR A 61 -2.47 11.61 7.26
CA THR A 61 -3.54 10.66 6.98
C THR A 61 -4.68 11.31 6.20
N ASN A 62 -5.51 10.52 5.52
CA ASN A 62 -6.71 11.02 4.86
C ASN A 62 -7.65 11.81 5.79
N ALA A 63 -7.77 11.41 7.07
CA ALA A 63 -8.59 12.14 8.05
C ALA A 63 -8.01 13.51 8.43
N GLU A 64 -6.69 13.67 8.38
CA GLU A 64 -6.00 14.93 8.63
C GLU A 64 -6.03 15.85 7.40
N LEU A 65 -5.81 15.27 6.22
CA LEU A 65 -5.96 15.98 4.94
C LEU A 65 -7.38 16.50 4.74
N ASP A 66 -8.39 15.75 5.15
CA ASP A 66 -9.80 16.16 5.08
C ASP A 66 -10.06 17.44 5.89
N LYS A 67 -9.44 17.55 7.07
CA LYS A 67 -9.54 18.72 7.95
C LYS A 67 -8.74 19.92 7.42
N MET A 68 -7.54 19.68 6.89
CA MET A 68 -6.59 20.76 6.55
C MET A 68 -6.67 21.24 5.10
N ARG A 69 -7.10 20.41 4.15
CA ARG A 69 -7.07 20.70 2.70
C ARG A 69 -8.47 20.68 2.09
N ALA A 70 -9.36 21.51 2.62
CA ALA A 70 -10.78 21.54 2.22
C ALA A 70 -11.02 21.58 0.69
N PRO A 71 -10.29 22.35 -0.14
CA PRO A 71 -10.50 22.34 -1.59
C PRO A 71 -10.18 20.99 -2.26
N VAL A 72 -9.07 20.36 -1.88
CA VAL A 72 -8.62 19.07 -2.42
C VAL A 72 -9.53 17.95 -1.90
N ALA A 73 -9.85 17.97 -0.61
CA ALA A 73 -10.78 17.04 0.01
C ALA A 73 -12.16 17.09 -0.68
N SER A 74 -12.67 18.30 -0.97
CA SER A 74 -13.93 18.49 -1.67
C SER A 74 -13.90 17.96 -3.11
N ALA A 75 -12.81 18.20 -3.84
CA ALA A 75 -12.62 17.65 -5.20
C ALA A 75 -12.67 16.11 -5.21
N TYR A 76 -12.13 15.48 -4.16
CA TYR A 76 -12.11 14.03 -3.96
C TYR A 76 -13.26 13.49 -3.13
N ARG A 77 -14.28 14.32 -2.83
CA ARG A 77 -15.47 13.95 -2.07
C ARG A 77 -15.16 13.32 -0.71
N HIS A 78 -14.10 13.79 -0.06
CA HIS A 78 -13.70 13.37 1.28
C HIS A 78 -13.37 11.87 1.39
N LYS A 79 -12.96 11.23 0.28
CA LYS A 79 -12.59 9.81 0.22
C LYS A 79 -11.22 9.64 -0.40
N SER A 80 -10.36 8.79 0.17
CA SER A 80 -9.05 8.41 -0.38
C SER A 80 -8.28 9.58 -0.99
N ILE A 81 -8.15 10.67 -0.22
CA ILE A 81 -7.66 11.98 -0.69
C ILE A 81 -6.22 11.85 -1.20
N ALA A 82 -5.36 11.18 -0.42
CA ALA A 82 -3.97 10.93 -0.78
C ALA A 82 -3.85 10.05 -2.02
N GLU A 83 -4.59 8.94 -2.06
CA GLU A 83 -4.54 7.97 -3.16
C GLU A 83 -5.05 8.58 -4.48
N GLN A 84 -6.12 9.37 -4.44
CA GLN A 84 -6.62 10.08 -5.61
C GLN A 84 -5.64 11.15 -6.09
N ASN A 85 -5.02 11.91 -5.17
CA ASN A 85 -3.96 12.87 -5.49
C ASN A 85 -2.79 12.18 -6.19
N SER A 86 -2.35 11.03 -5.66
CA SER A 86 -1.27 10.24 -6.25
C SER A 86 -1.56 9.87 -7.70
N VAL A 87 -2.78 9.39 -7.98
CA VAL A 87 -3.21 9.06 -9.35
C VAL A 87 -3.20 10.29 -10.24
N ASP A 88 -3.77 11.41 -9.81
CA ASP A 88 -3.89 12.62 -10.63
C ASP A 88 -2.54 13.26 -10.94
N VAL A 89 -1.64 13.35 -9.94
CA VAL A 89 -0.28 13.86 -10.11
C VAL A 89 0.49 12.98 -11.10
N ALA A 90 0.52 11.67 -10.86
CA ALA A 90 1.23 10.74 -11.74
C ALA A 90 0.66 10.72 -13.17
N TRP A 91 -0.66 10.77 -13.31
CA TRP A 91 -1.32 10.78 -14.61
C TRP A 91 -1.04 12.07 -15.38
N THR A 92 -1.06 13.21 -14.70
CA THR A 92 -0.72 14.51 -15.29
C THR A 92 0.71 14.50 -15.84
N VAL A 93 1.66 14.00 -15.05
CA VAL A 93 3.06 13.85 -15.49
C VAL A 93 3.16 12.88 -16.66
N LEU A 94 2.50 11.72 -16.60
CA LEU A 94 2.53 10.73 -17.69
C LEU A 94 1.98 11.31 -19.00
N MET A 95 0.98 12.19 -18.95
CA MET A 95 0.36 12.80 -20.13
C MET A 95 1.15 13.94 -20.77
N ASP A 96 2.19 14.44 -20.10
CA ASP A 96 3.11 15.44 -20.65
C ASP A 96 3.72 14.96 -21.98
N GLY A 97 3.89 15.87 -22.94
CA GLY A 97 4.41 15.55 -24.28
C GLY A 97 5.76 14.83 -24.28
N ARG A 98 6.60 15.04 -23.25
CA ARG A 98 7.91 14.39 -23.10
C ARG A 98 7.83 12.88 -22.92
N PHE A 99 6.70 12.36 -22.44
CA PHE A 99 6.48 10.92 -22.24
C PHE A 99 5.71 10.25 -23.39
N LYS A 100 5.55 10.91 -24.54
CA LYS A 100 4.82 10.34 -25.68
C LYS A 100 5.36 8.97 -26.11
N ASP A 101 6.67 8.83 -26.20
CA ASP A 101 7.31 7.57 -26.63
C ASP A 101 7.11 6.47 -25.58
N LEU A 102 7.17 6.81 -24.28
CA LEU A 102 6.85 5.89 -23.21
C LEU A 102 5.39 5.42 -23.30
N ARG A 103 4.43 6.33 -23.49
CA ARG A 103 3.00 5.97 -23.62
C ARG A 103 2.76 5.03 -24.80
N ALA A 104 3.45 5.26 -25.93
CA ALA A 104 3.36 4.39 -27.11
C ALA A 104 3.90 2.97 -26.87
N CYS A 105 4.73 2.76 -25.84
CA CYS A 105 5.17 1.43 -25.41
C CYS A 105 4.20 0.75 -24.43
N ILE A 106 3.33 1.51 -23.76
CA ILE A 106 2.40 1.00 -22.75
C ILE A 106 1.09 0.57 -23.40
N TYR A 107 0.56 1.38 -24.31
CA TYR A 107 -0.70 1.13 -25.00
C TYR A 107 -0.66 1.69 -26.43
N THR A 108 -1.44 1.07 -27.31
CA THR A 108 -1.47 1.37 -28.75
C THR A 108 -2.76 2.03 -29.20
N ASN A 109 -3.83 1.94 -28.39
CA ASN A 109 -5.15 2.46 -28.72
C ASN A 109 -5.88 2.98 -27.46
N GLU A 110 -6.99 3.70 -27.68
CA GLU A 110 -7.79 4.30 -26.61
C GLU A 110 -8.41 3.30 -25.64
N GLN A 111 -8.71 2.07 -26.09
CA GLN A 111 -9.26 1.03 -25.21
C GLN A 111 -8.20 0.53 -24.23
N GLU A 112 -6.97 0.31 -24.69
CA GLU A 112 -5.83 -0.04 -23.84
C GLU A 112 -5.45 1.09 -22.89
N LEU A 113 -5.50 2.35 -23.34
CA LEU A 113 -5.33 3.52 -22.48
C LEU A 113 -6.36 3.53 -21.35
N ALA A 114 -7.64 3.37 -21.68
CA ALA A 114 -8.72 3.36 -20.70
C ALA A 114 -8.56 2.19 -19.71
N ARG A 115 -8.20 1.01 -20.21
CA ARG A 115 -7.92 -0.18 -19.41
C ARG A 115 -6.73 0.03 -18.47
N PHE A 116 -5.63 0.61 -18.97
CA PHE A 116 -4.45 0.93 -18.17
C PHE A 116 -4.78 1.91 -17.05
N ARG A 117 -5.53 2.99 -17.35
CA ARG A 117 -6.01 3.94 -16.34
C ARG A 117 -6.86 3.24 -15.28
N GLN A 118 -7.79 2.38 -15.70
CA GLN A 118 -8.66 1.66 -14.79
C GLN A 118 -7.88 0.73 -13.84
N LEU A 119 -6.88 0.02 -14.36
CA LEU A 119 -6.00 -0.83 -13.56
C LEU A 119 -5.24 -0.03 -12.51
N ILE A 120 -4.63 1.11 -12.91
CA ILE A 120 -3.90 1.97 -11.98
C ILE A 120 -4.81 2.53 -10.90
N VAL A 121 -5.97 3.07 -11.28
CA VAL A 121 -6.94 3.61 -10.33
C VAL A 121 -7.35 2.53 -9.33
N ASN A 122 -7.70 1.33 -9.80
CA ASN A 122 -8.09 0.23 -8.90
C ASN A 122 -6.96 -0.17 -7.94
N ALA A 123 -5.72 -0.27 -8.40
CA ALA A 123 -4.59 -0.62 -7.53
C ALA A 123 -4.31 0.46 -6.48
N VAL A 124 -4.18 1.72 -6.89
CA VAL A 124 -3.84 2.81 -5.97
C VAL A 124 -4.98 3.05 -4.98
N MET A 125 -6.24 2.98 -5.41
CA MET A 125 -7.38 3.05 -4.49
C MET A 125 -7.45 1.86 -3.51
N ALA A 126 -6.83 0.73 -3.85
CA ALA A 126 -6.75 -0.41 -2.94
C ALA A 126 -5.76 -0.20 -1.79
N THR A 127 -4.81 0.75 -1.89
CA THR A 127 -3.88 1.06 -0.80
C THR A 127 -4.53 1.89 0.32
N ASP A 128 -5.70 2.48 0.08
CA ASP A 128 -6.52 3.04 1.17
C ASP A 128 -7.12 1.91 2.02
N ILE A 129 -6.40 1.55 3.08
CA ILE A 129 -6.77 0.51 4.05
C ILE A 129 -7.53 1.07 5.26
N ALA A 130 -7.56 2.39 5.41
CA ALA A 130 -8.19 3.08 6.52
C ALA A 130 -9.70 3.28 6.29
N ASP A 131 -10.13 3.42 5.03
CA ASP A 131 -11.54 3.49 4.68
C ASP A 131 -12.24 2.13 4.96
N LYS A 132 -13.13 2.15 5.96
CA LYS A 132 -13.88 0.98 6.42
C LYS A 132 -14.88 0.47 5.38
N GLU A 133 -15.44 1.33 4.54
CA GLU A 133 -16.37 0.93 3.48
C GLU A 133 -15.63 0.22 2.37
N LEU A 134 -14.49 0.78 1.92
CA LEU A 134 -13.64 0.15 0.92
C LEU A 134 -13.06 -1.17 1.42
N LYS A 135 -12.63 -1.24 2.68
CA LYS A 135 -12.18 -2.49 3.30
C LYS A 135 -13.27 -3.56 3.25
N LYS A 136 -14.50 -3.24 3.69
CA LYS A 136 -15.64 -4.18 3.64
C LYS A 136 -15.99 -4.60 2.22
N LEU A 137 -15.95 -3.68 1.26
CA LEU A 137 -16.23 -3.98 -0.14
C LEU A 137 -15.21 -5.00 -0.70
N ARG A 138 -13.92 -4.81 -0.40
CA ARG A 138 -12.86 -5.73 -0.81
C ARG A 138 -12.95 -7.08 -0.12
N GLU A 139 -13.29 -7.11 1.17
CA GLU A 139 -13.56 -8.36 1.90
C GLU A 139 -14.72 -9.13 1.28
N SER A 140 -15.83 -8.45 0.96
CA SER A 140 -16.97 -9.08 0.28
C SER A 140 -16.61 -9.60 -1.11
N ARG A 141 -15.82 -8.86 -1.89
CA ARG A 141 -15.34 -9.30 -3.21
C ARG A 141 -14.45 -10.53 -3.10
N TRP A 142 -13.57 -10.56 -2.10
CA TRP A 142 -12.71 -11.70 -1.81
C TRP A 142 -13.55 -12.94 -1.47
N ASP A 143 -14.49 -12.81 -0.52
CA ASP A 143 -15.31 -13.93 -0.09
C ASP A 143 -16.15 -14.49 -1.25
N GLN A 144 -16.66 -13.62 -2.13
CA GLN A 144 -17.39 -14.06 -3.33
C GLN A 144 -16.48 -14.79 -4.33
N ALA A 145 -15.23 -14.37 -4.50
CA ALA A 145 -14.30 -14.95 -5.47
C ALA A 145 -13.67 -16.26 -4.99
N PHE A 146 -13.52 -16.43 -3.67
CA PHE A 146 -12.81 -17.56 -3.05
C PHE A 146 -13.68 -18.40 -2.10
N ALA A 147 -15.02 -18.29 -2.18
CA ALA A 147 -15.92 -19.19 -1.45
C ALA A 147 -15.80 -20.63 -1.96
N GLU A 148 -15.76 -21.60 -1.03
CA GLU A 148 -15.73 -23.03 -1.38
C GLU A 148 -17.02 -23.43 -2.10
N SER A 149 -16.89 -23.79 -3.38
CA SER A 149 -17.90 -24.37 -4.29
C SER A 149 -19.09 -23.48 -4.70
N ALA A 150 -18.94 -22.75 -5.80
CA ALA A 150 -20.04 -22.56 -6.75
C ALA A 150 -19.88 -23.58 -7.90
N PRO A 151 -20.96 -24.26 -8.33
CA PRO A 151 -20.89 -25.30 -9.35
C PRO A 151 -20.43 -24.72 -10.70
N VAL A 152 -19.46 -25.40 -11.31
CA VAL A 152 -18.89 -25.11 -12.63
C VAL A 152 -20.01 -25.10 -13.68
N ALA A 153 -20.37 -23.92 -14.17
CA ALA A 153 -21.35 -23.74 -15.23
C ALA A 153 -20.80 -22.79 -16.30
N ALA A 154 -20.39 -23.42 -17.41
CA ALA A 154 -20.20 -22.89 -18.77
C ALA A 154 -19.05 -21.87 -19.00
N LEU A 155 -18.22 -22.23 -19.99
CA LEU A 155 -16.98 -21.61 -20.48
C LEU A 155 -16.93 -20.08 -20.66
N ASP A 156 -18.07 -19.37 -20.72
CA ASP A 156 -18.13 -17.89 -20.76
C ASP A 156 -18.16 -17.24 -19.36
N MET A 157 -18.67 -17.95 -18.36
CA MET A 157 -18.61 -17.52 -16.95
C MET A 157 -17.20 -17.69 -16.37
N ASP A 158 -16.43 -18.65 -16.90
CA ASP A 158 -15.07 -18.94 -16.44
C ASP A 158 -14.11 -17.77 -16.71
N GLN A 159 -14.22 -17.08 -17.86
CA GLN A 159 -13.36 -15.94 -18.17
C GLN A 159 -13.71 -14.70 -17.33
N ILE A 160 -15.00 -14.41 -17.14
CA ILE A 160 -15.44 -13.29 -16.31
C ILE A 160 -15.04 -13.51 -14.84
N ASP A 161 -15.15 -14.74 -14.35
CA ASP A 161 -14.71 -15.11 -13.00
C ASP A 161 -13.18 -15.04 -12.87
N SER A 162 -12.44 -15.47 -13.91
CA SER A 162 -10.98 -15.34 -13.97
C SER A 162 -10.52 -13.88 -13.97
N ASP A 163 -11.09 -13.02 -14.82
CA ASP A 163 -10.72 -11.60 -14.89
C ASP A 163 -11.03 -10.87 -13.57
N ARG A 164 -12.13 -11.26 -12.90
CA ARG A 164 -12.51 -10.75 -11.58
C ARG A 164 -11.51 -11.20 -10.51
N LYS A 165 -11.14 -12.49 -10.50
CA LYS A 165 -10.12 -13.04 -9.59
C LYS A 165 -8.76 -12.39 -9.83
N ALA A 166 -8.35 -12.21 -11.08
CA ALA A 166 -7.12 -11.51 -11.45
C ALA A 166 -7.09 -10.08 -10.89
N THR A 167 -8.20 -9.34 -11.01
CA THR A 167 -8.32 -7.98 -10.45
C THR A 167 -8.22 -7.98 -8.92
N ILE A 168 -8.86 -8.93 -8.24
CA ILE A 168 -8.77 -9.05 -6.78
C ILE A 168 -7.35 -9.40 -6.35
N VAL A 169 -6.71 -10.37 -7.00
CA VAL A 169 -5.33 -10.75 -6.70
C VAL A 169 -4.39 -9.55 -6.96
N PHE A 170 -4.60 -8.80 -8.03
CA PHE A 170 -3.88 -7.57 -8.35
C PHE A 170 -3.99 -6.51 -7.23
N GLU A 171 -5.19 -6.25 -6.71
CA GLU A 171 -5.42 -5.37 -5.55
C GLU A 171 -4.68 -5.87 -4.29
N TYR A 172 -4.68 -7.18 -4.05
CA TYR A 172 -4.00 -7.76 -2.89
C TYR A 172 -2.47 -7.76 -3.01
N ILE A 173 -1.91 -7.87 -4.22
CA ILE A 173 -0.47 -7.77 -4.45
C ILE A 173 0.04 -6.39 -4.04
N ILE A 174 -0.65 -5.32 -4.45
CA ILE A 174 -0.22 -3.97 -4.13
C ILE A 174 -0.34 -3.71 -2.62
N GLN A 175 -1.46 -4.11 -2.00
CA GLN A 175 -1.66 -4.02 -0.55
C GLN A 175 -0.59 -4.78 0.23
N ALA A 176 -0.32 -6.03 -0.14
CA ALA A 176 0.68 -6.85 0.52
C ALA A 176 2.09 -6.30 0.34
N SER A 177 2.38 -5.66 -0.80
CA SER A 177 3.68 -5.06 -1.09
C SER A 177 3.91 -3.80 -0.27
N ASP A 178 2.88 -2.98 -0.10
CA ASP A 178 2.90 -1.74 0.67
C ASP A 178 3.23 -2.01 2.16
N VAL A 179 2.52 -2.96 2.77
CA VAL A 179 2.75 -3.32 4.18
C VAL A 179 3.78 -4.42 4.39
N ALA A 180 4.53 -4.80 3.35
CA ALA A 180 5.37 -6.00 3.38
C ALA A 180 6.45 -5.99 4.46
N HIS A 181 6.89 -4.82 4.91
CA HIS A 181 7.90 -4.68 5.96
C HIS A 181 7.47 -5.34 7.29
N THR A 182 6.16 -5.44 7.55
CA THR A 182 5.58 -6.13 8.72
C THR A 182 5.63 -7.65 8.62
N MET A 183 5.82 -8.19 7.41
CA MET A 183 5.89 -9.62 7.10
C MET A 183 7.30 -10.03 6.66
N GLN A 184 8.31 -9.25 7.04
CA GLN A 184 9.73 -9.51 6.78
C GLN A 184 10.50 -9.67 8.09
N HIS A 185 11.78 -10.01 8.01
CA HIS A 185 12.65 -10.15 9.17
C HIS A 185 12.53 -8.97 10.15
N TRP A 186 12.54 -9.25 11.45
CA TRP A 186 12.37 -8.30 12.56
C TRP A 186 13.13 -6.98 12.40
N HIS A 187 14.40 -7.03 11.99
CA HIS A 187 15.21 -5.82 11.74
C HIS A 187 14.65 -4.91 10.64
N THR A 188 14.03 -5.49 9.60
CA THR A 188 13.36 -4.73 8.53
C THR A 188 12.12 -4.05 9.08
N TYR A 189 11.27 -4.80 9.79
CA TYR A 189 10.08 -4.25 10.44
C TYR A 189 10.46 -3.08 11.35
N GLN A 190 11.42 -3.25 12.27
CA GLN A 190 11.87 -2.17 13.15
C GLN A 190 12.33 -0.93 12.38
N LYS A 191 13.15 -1.11 11.33
CA LYS A 191 13.67 0.01 10.53
C LYS A 191 12.54 0.85 9.93
N PHE A 192 11.52 0.22 9.36
CA PHE A 192 10.42 0.92 8.73
C PHE A 192 9.42 1.47 9.75
N ASN A 193 9.15 0.72 10.84
CA ASN A 193 8.32 1.20 11.94
C ASN A 193 8.90 2.47 12.58
N ARG A 194 10.23 2.54 12.78
CA ARG A 194 10.92 3.76 13.26
C ARG A 194 10.71 4.96 12.35
N ARG A 195 10.78 4.75 11.02
CA ARG A 195 10.56 5.83 10.04
C ARG A 195 9.11 6.32 10.04
N LEU A 196 8.16 5.40 10.11
CA LEU A 196 6.75 5.74 10.20
C LEU A 196 6.44 6.48 11.51
N PHE A 197 6.99 6.02 12.64
CA PHE A 197 6.88 6.71 13.93
C PHE A 197 7.40 8.14 13.84
N GLU A 198 8.59 8.32 13.28
CA GLU A 198 9.22 9.63 13.11
C GLU A 198 8.38 10.57 12.25
N GLU A 199 7.84 10.09 11.12
CA GLU A 199 6.95 10.86 10.25
C GLU A 199 5.70 11.33 11.01
N ARG A 200 5.08 10.45 11.79
CA ARG A 200 3.90 10.76 12.60
C ARG A 200 4.22 11.71 13.76
N TYR A 201 5.38 11.54 14.39
CA TYR A 201 5.86 12.43 15.44
C TYR A 201 6.09 13.84 14.93
N LEU A 202 6.72 13.98 13.76
CA LEU A 202 6.90 15.27 13.09
C LEU A 202 5.57 15.93 12.71
N ALA A 203 4.63 15.17 12.18
CA ALA A 203 3.32 15.70 11.85
C ALA A 203 2.59 16.22 13.10
N TRP A 204 2.71 15.53 14.24
CA TRP A 204 2.15 15.95 15.52
C TRP A 204 2.85 17.21 16.05
N LEU A 205 4.18 17.25 16.01
CA LEU A 205 4.98 18.39 16.45
C LEU A 205 4.63 19.68 15.68
N ASN A 206 4.33 19.57 14.39
CA ASN A 206 3.91 20.68 13.54
C ASN A 206 2.41 21.05 13.70
N GLY A 207 1.68 20.42 14.62
CA GLY A 207 0.24 20.66 14.82
C GLY A 207 -0.64 20.17 13.67
N HIS A 208 -0.12 19.27 12.81
CA HIS A 208 -0.82 18.74 11.65
C HIS A 208 -1.40 17.34 11.87
N ALA A 209 -0.99 16.63 12.92
CA ALA A 209 -1.48 15.28 13.23
C ALA A 209 -1.97 15.11 14.67
N GLY A 210 -3.20 14.58 14.81
CA GLY A 210 -3.84 14.27 16.10
C GLY A 210 -3.88 15.42 17.11
N GLU A 211 -4.56 15.21 18.24
CA GLU A 211 -4.42 16.10 19.41
C GLU A 211 -3.41 15.52 20.43
N GLU A 212 -3.07 14.23 20.29
CA GLU A 212 -2.27 13.47 21.26
C GLU A 212 -0.94 13.01 20.67
N ASP A 213 0.08 12.94 21.53
CA ASP A 213 1.41 12.40 21.20
C ASP A 213 1.29 10.96 20.68
N PRO A 214 1.81 10.65 19.47
CA PRO A 214 1.69 9.32 18.87
C PRO A 214 2.32 8.20 19.72
N SER A 215 3.31 8.51 20.56
CA SER A 215 3.96 7.53 21.44
C SER A 215 3.02 6.87 22.46
N LEU A 216 1.95 7.57 22.86
CA LEU A 216 1.00 7.07 23.85
C LEU A 216 0.19 5.88 23.35
N SER A 217 -0.15 5.87 22.06
CA SER A 217 -0.99 4.84 21.45
C SER A 217 -0.22 3.87 20.55
N TRP A 218 1.04 4.16 20.19
CA TRP A 218 1.82 3.40 19.20
C TRP A 218 1.91 1.91 19.50
N TYR A 219 2.27 1.55 20.75
CA TYR A 219 2.40 0.15 21.15
C TYR A 219 1.11 -0.64 20.90
N GLN A 220 -0.02 -0.10 21.35
CA GLN A 220 -1.32 -0.76 21.23
C GLN A 220 -1.84 -0.72 19.79
N GLY A 221 -1.53 0.36 19.06
CA GLY A 221 -1.83 0.54 17.65
C GLY A 221 -1.19 -0.55 16.79
N GLU A 222 0.11 -0.79 16.96
CA GLU A 222 0.84 -1.85 16.26
C GLU A 222 0.29 -3.25 16.59
N ILE A 223 -0.02 -3.54 17.87
CA ILE A 223 -0.68 -4.80 18.23
C ILE A 223 -2.00 -4.97 17.46
N GLY A 224 -2.84 -3.93 17.46
CA GLY A 224 -4.09 -3.94 16.70
C GLY A 224 -3.88 -4.08 15.19
N PHE A 225 -2.86 -3.43 14.64
CA PHE A 225 -2.52 -3.50 13.23
C PHE A 225 -2.12 -4.92 12.81
N PHE A 226 -1.31 -5.60 13.61
CA PHE A 226 -0.98 -7.01 13.37
C PHE A 226 -2.21 -7.91 13.48
N ASP A 227 -2.97 -7.79 14.56
CA ASP A 227 -4.06 -8.72 14.89
C ASP A 227 -5.26 -8.56 13.93
N PHE A 228 -5.61 -7.33 13.54
CA PHE A 228 -6.81 -7.03 12.75
C PHE A 228 -6.56 -6.74 11.27
N TYR A 229 -5.31 -6.63 10.83
CA TYR A 229 -4.98 -6.36 9.43
C TYR A 229 -3.87 -7.26 8.87
N ILE A 230 -2.64 -7.20 9.41
CA ILE A 230 -1.49 -7.90 8.81
C ILE A 230 -1.67 -9.42 8.83
N ILE A 231 -2.01 -10.02 9.98
CA ILE A 231 -2.18 -11.48 10.07
C ILE A 231 -3.36 -11.97 9.20
N PRO A 232 -4.55 -11.32 9.21
CA PRO A 232 -5.61 -11.64 8.26
C PRO A 232 -5.18 -11.53 6.79
N LEU A 233 -4.41 -10.50 6.42
CA LEU A 233 -3.89 -10.33 5.06
C LEU A 233 -2.92 -11.47 4.69
N ALA A 234 -1.96 -11.79 5.54
CA ALA A 234 -1.01 -12.88 5.31
C ALA A 234 -1.70 -14.24 5.13
N ARG A 235 -2.76 -14.52 5.92
CA ARG A 235 -3.58 -15.73 5.75
C ARG A 235 -4.32 -15.76 4.41
N LYS A 236 -4.77 -14.61 3.89
CA LYS A 236 -5.39 -14.54 2.56
C LYS A 236 -4.38 -14.83 1.45
N LEU A 237 -3.17 -14.30 1.57
CA LEU A 237 -2.06 -14.58 0.64
C LEU A 237 -1.69 -16.07 0.64
N GLU A 238 -1.69 -16.72 1.81
CA GLU A 238 -1.52 -18.17 1.95
C GLU A 238 -2.65 -18.95 1.27
N LYS A 239 -3.90 -18.61 1.58
CA LYS A 239 -5.08 -19.30 1.03
C LYS A 239 -5.24 -19.20 -0.48
N CYS A 240 -4.83 -18.09 -1.10
CA CYS A 240 -5.02 -17.93 -2.54
C CYS A 240 -4.12 -18.82 -3.39
N GLY A 241 -3.05 -19.39 -2.82
CA GLY A 241 -2.15 -20.33 -3.52
C GLY A 241 -1.30 -19.71 -4.64
N VAL A 242 -1.62 -18.50 -5.10
CA VAL A 242 -0.95 -17.81 -6.22
C VAL A 242 0.52 -17.47 -5.92
N PHE A 243 0.89 -17.38 -4.64
CA PHE A 243 2.24 -16.97 -4.22
C PHE A 243 3.17 -18.14 -3.83
N GLY A 244 2.69 -19.39 -3.98
CA GLY A 244 3.45 -20.60 -3.65
C GLY A 244 4.01 -20.62 -2.22
N VAL A 245 5.12 -21.32 -2.00
CA VAL A 245 5.79 -21.50 -0.68
C VAL A 245 6.16 -20.19 0.03
N SER A 246 6.18 -19.06 -0.69
CA SER A 246 6.52 -17.75 -0.12
C SER A 246 5.42 -17.17 0.78
N SER A 247 4.17 -17.60 0.61
CA SER A 247 3.07 -17.12 1.46
C SER A 247 3.21 -17.60 2.90
N ASP A 248 3.75 -18.80 3.10
CA ASP A 248 3.97 -19.40 4.41
C ASP A 248 5.03 -18.61 5.19
N GLU A 249 6.08 -18.15 4.50
CA GLU A 249 7.11 -17.27 5.08
C GLU A 249 6.50 -15.97 5.59
N TYR A 250 5.61 -15.32 4.83
CA TYR A 250 4.97 -14.08 5.25
C TYR A 250 4.12 -14.24 6.49
N LEU A 251 3.31 -15.30 6.56
CA LEU A 251 2.47 -15.55 7.72
C LEU A 251 3.31 -15.87 8.96
N ASN A 252 4.41 -16.59 8.80
CA ASN A 252 5.33 -16.89 9.88
C ASN A 252 6.01 -15.61 10.39
N TYR A 253 6.61 -14.80 9.51
CA TYR A 253 7.22 -13.53 9.90
C TYR A 253 6.23 -12.56 10.53
N ALA A 254 4.98 -12.48 10.03
CA ALA A 254 3.94 -11.65 10.62
C ALA A 254 3.66 -12.05 12.08
N LYS A 255 3.50 -13.35 12.35
CA LYS A 255 3.25 -13.89 13.69
C LYS A 255 4.46 -13.68 14.62
N GLU A 256 5.66 -13.91 14.11
CA GLU A 256 6.91 -13.70 14.85
C GLU A 256 7.11 -12.24 15.21
N ASN A 257 6.96 -11.32 14.25
CA ASN A 257 7.07 -9.88 14.49
C ASN A 257 6.03 -9.38 15.50
N ARG A 258 4.78 -9.86 15.40
CA ARG A 258 3.75 -9.55 16.40
C ARG A 258 4.19 -9.99 17.80
N LYS A 259 4.68 -11.23 17.95
CA LYS A 259 5.16 -11.76 19.23
C LYS A 259 6.36 -10.98 19.77
N GLU A 260 7.32 -10.67 18.91
CA GLU A 260 8.49 -9.85 19.27
C GLU A 260 8.08 -8.44 19.71
N TRP A 261 7.10 -7.84 19.03
CA TRP A 261 6.55 -6.53 19.39
C TRP A 261 5.81 -6.56 20.73
N GLU A 262 5.06 -7.62 21.04
CA GLU A 262 4.43 -7.79 22.35
C GLU A 262 5.45 -7.81 23.51
N ILE A 263 6.64 -8.38 23.27
CA ILE A 263 7.71 -8.48 24.27
C ILE A 263 8.52 -7.17 24.36
N LYS A 264 8.88 -6.58 23.22
CA LYS A 264 9.90 -5.51 23.12
C LYS A 264 9.31 -4.14 22.77
N GLY A 265 8.06 -4.07 22.31
CA GLY A 265 7.47 -2.90 21.67
C GLY A 265 7.43 -1.66 22.57
N ARG A 266 7.19 -1.82 23.88
CA ARG A 266 7.18 -0.68 24.81
C ARG A 266 8.54 0.01 24.91
N GLY A 267 9.61 -0.77 25.10
CA GLY A 267 10.97 -0.24 25.12
C GLY A 267 11.38 0.36 23.77
N LEU A 268 10.97 -0.26 22.66
CA LEU A 268 11.23 0.30 21.33
C LEU A 268 10.53 1.65 21.11
N VAL A 269 9.31 1.83 21.62
CA VAL A 269 8.60 3.12 21.56
C VAL A 269 9.32 4.18 22.38
N GLU A 270 9.82 3.84 23.57
CA GLU A 270 10.63 4.75 24.39
C GLU A 270 11.91 5.17 23.65
N GLU A 271 12.64 4.23 23.06
CA GLU A 271 13.83 4.52 22.25
C GLU A 271 13.50 5.40 21.02
N MET A 272 12.38 5.15 20.35
CA MET A 272 11.94 5.97 19.21
C MET A 272 11.60 7.40 19.62
N LEU A 273 10.92 7.55 20.74
CA LEU A 273 10.54 8.84 21.30
C LEU A 273 11.78 9.64 21.73
N GLU A 274 12.73 9.01 22.42
CA GLU A 274 14.00 9.64 22.80
C GLU A 274 14.78 10.11 21.56
N SER A 275 14.92 9.24 20.55
CA SER A 275 15.59 9.60 19.30
C SER A 275 14.90 10.77 18.57
N CYS A 276 13.57 10.83 18.56
CA CYS A 276 12.83 11.94 17.95
C CYS A 276 13.02 13.24 18.76
N ARG A 277 12.97 13.18 20.09
CA ARG A 277 13.23 14.33 20.96
C ARG A 277 14.63 14.88 20.74
N GLU A 278 15.65 14.03 20.78
CA GLU A 278 17.03 14.46 20.51
C GLU A 278 17.18 15.14 19.14
N LYS A 279 16.49 14.62 18.12
CA LYS A 279 16.57 15.14 16.76
C LYS A 279 15.81 16.46 16.57
N TYR A 280 14.69 16.65 17.27
CA TYR A 280 13.75 17.75 17.00
C TYR A 280 13.59 18.75 18.14
N ASN A 281 14.20 18.54 19.31
CA ASN A 281 14.16 19.48 20.45
C ASN A 281 14.64 20.90 20.06
N ASN A 282 15.63 21.02 19.17
CA ASN A 282 16.13 22.34 18.72
C ASN A 282 15.10 23.12 17.87
N ILE A 283 14.09 22.47 17.28
CA ILE A 283 13.03 23.14 16.49
C ILE A 283 12.04 23.85 17.42
N LEU A 284 11.83 23.33 18.63
CA LEU A 284 10.98 23.97 19.64
C LEU A 284 11.67 25.17 20.28
N GLU A 285 12.98 25.11 20.53
CA GLU A 285 13.73 26.22 21.14
C GLU A 285 13.93 27.40 20.18
N GLY A 286 14.20 27.14 18.89
CA GLY A 286 14.40 28.21 17.90
C GLY A 286 13.11 28.92 17.42
N SER A 287 11.93 28.32 17.63
CA SER A 287 10.66 28.98 17.31
C SER A 287 10.20 29.92 18.43
N GLU A 288 10.54 29.66 19.69
CA GLU A 288 10.28 30.60 20.79
C GLU A 288 11.15 31.87 20.74
N GLU A 289 12.39 31.81 20.23
CA GLU A 289 13.23 33.00 20.05
C GLU A 289 12.72 33.92 18.94
N HIS A 290 12.21 33.37 17.84
CA HIS A 290 11.69 34.19 16.73
C HIS A 290 10.40 34.95 17.07
N PHE A 291 9.56 34.38 17.94
CA PHE A 291 8.38 35.08 18.46
C PHE A 291 8.70 36.10 19.57
N ARG A 292 9.85 36.00 20.25
CA ARG A 292 10.26 37.00 21.25
C ARG A 292 10.88 38.25 20.64
N GLU A 293 11.58 38.14 19.50
CA GLU A 293 12.18 39.30 18.85
C GLU A 293 11.14 40.21 18.15
N GLU A 294 10.01 39.67 17.66
CA GLU A 294 8.97 40.49 17.00
C GLU A 294 8.06 41.27 17.99
N ASP A 295 7.99 40.84 19.26
CA ASP A 295 7.14 41.49 20.28
C ASP A 295 7.86 42.61 21.07
N GLU A 296 9.19 42.72 21.02
CA GLU A 296 9.94 43.78 21.72
C GLU A 296 9.99 45.12 20.95
N ASP A 297 9.67 45.13 19.65
CA ASP A 297 9.75 46.34 18.81
C ASP A 297 8.44 47.16 18.75
N PHE A 298 7.39 46.78 19.50
CA PHE A 298 6.07 47.46 19.48
C PHE A 298 5.69 48.21 20.76
N ILE A 299 6.61 48.42 21.70
CA ILE A 299 6.38 49.22 22.92
C ILE A 299 7.37 50.40 22.98
N ASP A 300 7.35 51.29 21.99
CA ASP A 300 7.66 52.72 22.19
C ASP A 300 7.25 53.54 20.95
N MET A 301 5.97 53.93 20.86
CA MET A 301 5.52 55.06 20.05
C MET A 301 4.22 55.67 20.57
#